data_AF-A0A2N9W4U5-F1
#
_entry.id   AF-A0A2N9W4U5-F1
#
_cell.length_a   1.000
_cell.length_b   1.000
_cell.length_c   1.000
_cell.angle_alpha   90.00
_cell.angle_beta   90.00
_cell.angle_gamma   90.00
#
_symmetry.space_group_name_H-M   'P 1'
#
loop_
_entity.id
_entity.type
_entity.pdbx_description
1 polymer ?
#
loop_
_entity_poly.entity_id
_entity_poly.type
_entity_poly.pdbx_seq_one_letter_code
_entity_poly.pdbx_strand_id
1 'polypeptide(L)'
;MNTEAVMQLDLFTHRKPATVHAFPLDRRRKLVNDAAEALNAKSYSQGKAHWTRLVNRIRKEMLASGLSVQMIESEIAAFADAVSRELNISQHYRGSDGAA
;
A
#
# COMPACT_ATOMS: atom_id res chain seq x y z
N MET A 1 -0.07 54.39 32.14
CA MET A 1 -0.56 52.99 32.11
C MET A 1 -0.55 52.57 30.66
N ASN A 2 0.46 51.82 30.23
CA ASN A 2 0.58 51.40 28.84
C ASN A 2 -0.03 50.00 28.72
N THR A 3 -1.13 49.91 27.99
CA THR A 3 -1.83 48.66 27.71
C THR A 3 -1.08 47.96 26.59
N GLU A 4 -0.20 47.02 26.93
CA GLU A 4 0.41 46.13 25.94
C GLU A 4 -0.68 45.22 25.38
N ALA A 5 -1.06 45.45 24.12
CA ALA A 5 -1.93 44.55 23.39
C ALA A 5 -1.17 43.24 23.12
N VAL A 6 -1.47 42.22 23.92
CA VAL A 6 -0.98 40.86 23.72
C VAL A 6 -1.56 40.37 22.38
N MET A 7 -0.73 40.38 21.33
CA MET A 7 -1.06 39.78 20.04
C MET A 7 -1.08 38.25 20.20
N GLN A 8 -2.20 37.72 20.67
CA GLN A 8 -2.42 36.29 20.76
C GLN A 8 -2.53 35.71 19.34
N LEU A 9 -1.50 35.00 18.91
CA LEU A 9 -1.49 34.28 17.65
C LEU A 9 -2.48 33.11 17.73
N ASP A 10 -3.64 33.25 17.11
CA ASP A 10 -4.61 32.16 16.99
C ASP A 10 -4.11 31.14 15.97
N LEU A 11 -3.52 30.06 16.47
CA LEU A 11 -2.99 28.94 15.69
C LEU A 11 -4.09 28.13 14.99
N PHE A 12 -5.37 28.35 15.32
CA PHE A 12 -6.49 27.57 14.83
C PHE A 12 -7.33 28.28 13.76
N THR A 13 -7.02 29.54 13.44
CA THR A 13 -7.73 30.29 12.39
C THR A 13 -7.40 29.79 10.98
N HIS A 14 -6.25 29.14 10.79
CA HIS A 14 -5.80 28.59 9.51
C HIS A 14 -5.97 27.07 9.45
N ARG A 15 -7.22 26.60 9.28
CA ARG A 15 -7.49 25.19 9.00
C ARG A 15 -7.35 24.90 7.51
N LYS A 16 -6.11 24.66 7.05
CA LYS A 16 -5.93 23.97 5.76
C LYS A 16 -6.55 22.57 5.88
N PRO A 17 -7.33 22.09 4.89
CA PRO A 17 -7.84 20.73 4.92
C PRO A 17 -6.66 19.76 5.03
N ALA A 18 -6.73 18.84 5.99
CA ALA A 18 -5.69 17.83 6.17
C ALA A 18 -5.70 16.89 4.95
N THR A 19 -4.59 16.79 4.25
CA THR A 19 -4.42 15.82 3.17
C THR A 19 -4.16 14.45 3.79
N VAL A 20 -5.13 13.54 3.69
CA VAL A 20 -4.96 12.16 4.11
C VAL A 20 -4.12 11.44 3.06
N HIS A 21 -2.89 11.07 3.42
CA HIS A 21 -2.06 10.18 2.62
C HIS A 21 -2.30 8.75 3.08
N ALA A 22 -2.78 7.89 2.19
CA ALA A 22 -2.88 6.47 2.51
C ALA A 22 -1.48 5.88 2.71
N PHE A 23 -1.37 4.97 3.69
CA PHE A 23 -0.11 4.30 3.94
C PHE A 23 0.26 3.43 2.74
N PRO A 24 1.46 3.61 2.15
CA PRO A 24 1.88 2.96 0.91
C PRO A 24 1.72 1.44 0.97
N LEU A 25 1.15 0.85 -0.08
CA LEU A 25 0.87 -0.59 -0.10
C LEU A 25 2.13 -1.45 -0.11
N ASP A 26 3.18 -0.98 -0.78
CA ASP A 26 4.50 -1.62 -0.85
C ASP A 26 5.15 -1.78 0.53
N ARG A 27 4.87 -0.84 1.45
CA ARG A 27 5.36 -0.88 2.83
C ARG A 27 4.58 -1.83 3.73
N ARG A 28 3.43 -2.35 3.29
CA ARG A 28 2.64 -3.33 4.04
C ARG A 28 3.20 -4.74 3.84
N ARG A 29 4.37 -5.02 4.42
CA ARG A 29 5.10 -6.30 4.27
C ARG A 29 4.22 -7.54 4.44
N LYS A 30 3.34 -7.56 5.44
CA LYS A 30 2.40 -8.69 5.65
C LYS A 30 1.51 -8.93 4.41
N LEU A 31 0.94 -7.87 3.84
CA LEU A 31 0.08 -7.97 2.66
C LEU A 31 0.86 -8.46 1.43
N VAL A 32 2.09 -7.96 1.25
CA VAL A 32 2.99 -8.36 0.16
C VAL A 32 3.36 -9.85 0.28
N ASN A 33 3.74 -10.29 1.48
CA ASN A 33 4.12 -11.67 1.76
C ASN A 33 2.93 -12.63 1.57
N ASP A 34 1.77 -12.31 2.15
CA ASP A 34 0.55 -13.11 2.02
C ASP A 34 0.13 -13.25 0.54
N ALA A 35 0.29 -12.18 -0.25
CA ALA A 35 0.01 -12.20 -1.68
C ALA A 35 1.02 -13.06 -2.45
N ALA A 36 2.31 -12.93 -2.16
CA ALA A 36 3.37 -13.73 -2.79
C ALA A 36 3.22 -15.22 -2.46
N GLU A 37 2.95 -15.57 -1.20
CA GLU A 37 2.72 -16.95 -0.78
C GLU A 37 1.49 -17.55 -1.47
N ALA A 38 0.38 -16.82 -1.50
CA ALA A 38 -0.84 -17.25 -2.18
C ALA A 38 -0.66 -17.42 -3.69
N LEU A 39 0.23 -16.65 -4.32
CA LEU A 39 0.59 -16.79 -5.73
C LEU A 39 1.54 -17.97 -5.98
N ASN A 40 2.45 -18.24 -5.05
CA ASN A 40 3.40 -19.36 -5.15
C ASN A 40 2.72 -20.72 -4.90
N ALA A 41 1.71 -20.76 -4.04
CA ALA A 41 0.99 -21.99 -3.70
C ALA A 41 -0.06 -22.44 -4.74
N LYS A 42 -0.46 -21.54 -5.66
CA LYS A 42 -1.58 -21.78 -6.58
C LYS A 42 -1.10 -22.02 -8.01
N SER A 43 -1.88 -22.81 -8.76
CA SER A 43 -1.70 -22.90 -10.21
C SER A 43 -1.91 -21.54 -10.87
N TYR A 44 -1.28 -21.33 -12.04
CA TYR A 44 -1.28 -20.04 -12.74
C TYR A 44 -2.69 -19.42 -12.90
N SER A 45 -3.69 -20.23 -13.27
CA SER A 45 -5.07 -19.75 -13.44
C SER A 45 -5.74 -19.32 -12.13
N GLN A 46 -5.50 -20.08 -11.04
CA GLN A 46 -6.01 -19.76 -9.71
C GLN A 46 -5.28 -18.57 -9.07
N GLY A 47 -3.98 -18.45 -9.30
CA GLY A 47 -3.16 -17.32 -8.89
C GLY A 47 -3.63 -16.02 -9.54
N LYS A 48 -3.86 -16.04 -10.86
CA LYS A 48 -4.42 -14.90 -11.60
C LYS A 48 -5.79 -14.47 -11.05
N ALA A 49 -6.71 -15.42 -10.84
CA ALA A 49 -8.02 -15.12 -10.28
C ALA A 49 -7.94 -14.53 -8.86
N HIS A 50 -7.03 -15.05 -8.03
CA HIS A 50 -6.77 -14.53 -6.68
C HIS A 50 -6.23 -13.10 -6.74
N TRP A 51 -5.22 -12.84 -7.58
CA TRP A 51 -4.64 -11.52 -7.78
C TRP A 51 -5.68 -10.49 -8.21
N THR A 52 -6.50 -10.82 -9.22
CA THR A 52 -7.56 -9.92 -9.69
C THR A 52 -8.55 -9.58 -8.58
N ARG A 53 -8.96 -10.55 -7.74
CA ARG A 53 -9.85 -10.29 -6.60
C ARG A 53 -9.18 -9.40 -5.55
N LEU A 54 -7.91 -9.65 -5.25
CA LEU A 54 -7.14 -8.86 -4.28
C LEU A 54 -7.02 -7.40 -4.71
N VAL A 55 -6.58 -7.16 -5.95
CA VAL A 55 -6.43 -5.81 -6.51
C VAL A 55 -7.77 -5.08 -6.56
N ASN A 56 -8.85 -5.76 -6.97
CA ASN A 56 -10.18 -5.17 -6.99
C ASN A 56 -10.69 -4.77 -5.60
N ARG A 57 -10.39 -5.57 -4.56
CA ARG A 57 -10.71 -5.23 -3.17
C ARG A 57 -9.94 -3.99 -2.72
N ILE A 58 -8.63 -3.96 -2.93
CA ILE A 58 -7.77 -2.82 -2.58
C ILE A 58 -8.23 -1.54 -3.29
N ARG A 59 -8.51 -1.63 -4.60
CA ARG A 59 -9.02 -0.49 -5.39
C ARG A 59 -10.33 0.04 -4.79
N LYS A 60 -11.26 -0.84 -4.40
CA LYS A 60 -12.52 -0.43 -3.74
C LYS A 60 -12.29 0.25 -2.39
N GLU A 61 -11.40 -0.28 -1.55
CA GLU A 61 -11.07 0.32 -0.25
C GLU A 61 -10.46 1.73 -0.40
N MET A 62 -9.58 1.90 -1.39
CA MET A 62 -8.97 3.20 -1.68
C MET A 62 -9.95 4.21 -2.27
N LEU A 63 -10.84 3.78 -3.15
CA LEU A 63 -11.94 4.61 -3.66
C LEU A 63 -12.86 5.05 -2.51
N ALA A 64 -13.21 4.14 -1.59
CA ALA A 64 -14.00 4.46 -0.41
C ALA A 64 -13.30 5.45 0.54
N SER A 65 -11.96 5.48 0.53
CA SER A 65 -11.15 6.42 1.29
C SER A 65 -11.00 7.79 0.61
N GLY A 66 -11.58 7.99 -0.58
CA GLY A 66 -11.56 9.26 -1.31
C GLY A 66 -10.28 9.52 -2.10
N LEU A 67 -9.46 8.50 -2.35
CA LEU A 67 -8.25 8.65 -3.17
C LEU A 67 -8.60 8.80 -4.66
N SER A 68 -7.79 9.58 -5.37
CA SER A 68 -7.92 9.72 -6.83
C SER A 68 -7.54 8.42 -7.54
N VAL A 69 -8.18 8.17 -8.69
CA VAL A 69 -7.88 6.98 -9.51
C VAL A 69 -6.40 6.91 -9.88
N GLN A 70 -5.77 8.05 -10.19
CA GLN A 70 -4.34 8.11 -10.54
C GLN A 70 -3.44 7.63 -9.38
N MET A 71 -3.72 8.06 -8.15
CA MET A 71 -2.97 7.59 -6.97
C MET A 71 -3.20 6.08 -6.73
N ILE A 72 -4.42 5.60 -6.96
CA ILE A 72 -4.73 4.18 -6.79
C ILE A 72 -3.96 3.32 -7.79
N GLU A 73 -3.88 3.74 -9.06
CA GLU A 73 -3.08 3.01 -10.05
C GLU A 73 -1.59 2.99 -9.69
N SER A 74 -1.03 4.12 -9.22
CA SER A 74 0.38 4.17 -8.81
C SER A 74 0.67 3.26 -7.61
N GLU A 75 -0.24 3.23 -6.63
CA GLU A 75 -0.10 2.36 -5.46
C GLU A 75 -0.24 0.87 -5.81
N ILE A 76 -1.16 0.53 -6.72
CA ILE A 76 -1.32 -0.85 -7.21
C ILE A 76 -0.08 -1.30 -8.00
N ALA A 77 0.50 -0.42 -8.83
CA ALA A 77 1.73 -0.71 -9.56
C ALA A 77 2.90 -0.96 -8.61
N ALA A 78 3.11 -0.07 -7.62
CA ALA A 78 4.15 -0.25 -6.62
C ALA A 78 3.97 -1.54 -5.80
N PHE A 79 2.71 -1.89 -5.47
CA PHE A 79 2.38 -3.15 -4.81
C PHE A 79 2.72 -4.37 -5.67
N ALA A 80 2.40 -4.34 -6.97
CA ALA A 80 2.71 -5.42 -7.90
C ALA A 80 4.23 -5.66 -8.03
N ASP A 81 5.01 -4.57 -8.08
CA ASP A 81 6.48 -4.65 -8.12
C ASP A 81 7.06 -5.23 -6.84
N ALA A 82 6.52 -4.86 -5.67
CA ALA A 82 6.94 -5.39 -4.39
C ALA A 82 6.65 -6.90 -4.27
N VAL A 83 5.46 -7.34 -4.69
CA VAL A 83 5.08 -8.76 -4.71
C VAL A 83 5.97 -9.55 -5.67
N SER A 84 6.28 -9.00 -6.85
CA SER A 84 7.16 -9.65 -7.83
C SER A 84 8.58 -9.83 -7.29
N ARG A 85 9.11 -8.83 -6.56
CA ARG A 85 10.39 -8.93 -5.88
C ARG A 85 10.37 -10.01 -4.79
N GLU A 86 9.33 -10.05 -3.97
CA GLU A 86 9.19 -11.05 -2.91
C GLU A 86 9.07 -12.49 -3.47
N LEU A 87 8.33 -12.67 -4.57
CA LEU A 87 8.25 -13.95 -5.29
C LEU A 87 9.62 -14.42 -5.77
N ASN A 88 10.41 -13.53 -6.38
CA ASN A 88 11.74 -13.86 -6.85
C ASN A 88 12.68 -14.28 -5.71
N ILE A 89 12.66 -13.52 -4.59
CA ILE A 89 13.41 -13.84 -3.37
C ILE A 89 12.99 -15.21 -2.83
N SER A 90 11.68 -15.46 -2.70
CA SER A 90 11.13 -16.71 -2.17
C SER A 90 11.49 -17.92 -3.03
N GLN A 91 11.53 -17.77 -4.36
CA GLN A 91 11.95 -18.83 -5.28
C GLN A 91 13.45 -19.13 -5.16
N HIS A 92 14.29 -18.11 -4.98
CA HIS A 92 15.74 -18.31 -4.79
C HIS A 92 16.06 -19.06 -3.50
N TYR A 93 15.46 -18.70 -2.37
CA TYR A 93 15.68 -19.42 -1.10
C TYR A 93 15.16 -20.87 -1.15
N ARG A 94 14.03 -21.12 -1.83
CA ARG A 94 13.49 -22.48 -1.98
C ARG A 94 14.34 -23.37 -2.90
N GLY A 95 15.03 -22.78 -3.88
CA GLY A 95 15.95 -23.49 -4.77
C GLY A 95 17.28 -23.87 -4.11
N SER A 96 17.74 -23.09 -3.13
CA SER A 96 18.98 -23.37 -2.41
C SER A 96 18.85 -24.45 -1.32
N ASP A 97 17.67 -24.61 -0.73
CA ASP A 97 17.43 -25.61 0.34
C ASP A 97 17.28 -27.06 -0.17
N GLY A 98 17.29 -27.27 -1.50
CA GLY A 98 17.17 -28.59 -2.13
C GLY A 98 18.49 -29.25 -2.56
N ALA A 99 19.64 -28.63 -2.28
CA ALA A 99 20.96 -29.14 -2.65
C ALA A 99 21.77 -29.50 -1.39
N ALA A 100 21.40 -30.60 -0.73
CA ALA A 100 22.20 -31.26 0.31
C ALA A 100 21.97 -32.77 0.28
#